data_AF-A0A3D1GTC5-F1
#
_entry.id   AF-A0A3D1GTC5-F1
#
_cell.length_a   1.000
_cell.length_b   1.000
_cell.length_c   1.000
_cell.angle_alpha   90.00
_cell.angle_beta   90.00
_cell.angle_gamma   90.00
#
_symmetry.space_group_name_H-M   'P 1'
#
loop_
_entity.id
_entity.type
_entity.pdbx_description
1 polymer ?
#
loop_
_entity_poly.entity_id
_entity_poly.type
_entity_poly.pdbx_seq_one_letter_code
_entity_poly.pdbx_strand_id
1 'polypeptide(L)'
;YQTMFATHAGAVAAPTAGLHFTDGLRDRLLTAGVNFAEVTLHVGAGTFLPVKVDNIRDHKMHSEWGSLPLETVDAIHKTKASGGRVIAVGTTSLRILEAAFCHHGHLAPFTGETDIFITPGYKFGV
;
A
#
# COMPACT_ATOMS: atom_id res chain seq x y z
N TYR A 1 6.82 0.23 17.44
CA TYR A 1 6.05 -0.95 17.02
C TYR A 1 6.16 -1.11 15.52
N GLN A 2 6.67 -2.23 15.05
CA GLN A 2 6.76 -2.58 13.63
C GLN A 2 5.79 -3.74 13.35
N THR A 3 5.19 -3.78 12.17
CA THR A 3 4.36 -4.92 11.76
C THR A 3 5.24 -6.13 11.46
N MET A 4 4.66 -7.33 11.48
CA MET A 4 5.36 -8.56 11.04
C MET A 4 5.82 -8.53 9.56
N PHE A 5 5.40 -7.51 8.79
CA PHE A 5 5.75 -7.29 7.38
C PHE A 5 6.79 -6.16 7.20
N ALA A 6 7.27 -5.54 8.28
CA ALA A 6 8.24 -4.46 8.18
C ALA A 6 9.65 -5.03 7.94
N THR A 7 10.15 -4.91 6.72
CA THR A 7 11.49 -5.38 6.33
C THR A 7 12.59 -4.32 6.48
N HIS A 8 12.23 -3.03 6.61
CA HIS A 8 13.19 -1.91 6.67
C HIS A 8 12.92 -0.96 7.85
N ALA A 9 13.96 -0.58 8.58
CA ALA A 9 13.89 0.44 9.63
C ALA A 9 13.77 1.83 8.98
N GLY A 10 12.64 2.52 9.18
CA GLY A 10 12.44 3.86 8.61
C GLY A 10 10.99 4.36 8.59
N ALA A 11 10.01 3.46 8.62
CA ALA A 11 8.62 3.85 8.82
C ALA A 11 8.44 4.34 10.26
N VAL A 12 8.04 5.60 10.44
CA VAL A 12 7.54 6.09 11.74
C VAL A 12 6.43 5.15 12.17
N ALA A 13 6.54 4.59 13.38
CA ALA A 13 5.66 3.55 13.90
C ALA A 13 4.21 4.02 13.96
N ALA A 14 3.49 3.83 12.86
CA ALA A 14 2.08 4.12 12.73
C ALA A 14 1.28 2.84 12.93
N PRO A 15 0.15 2.87 13.65
CA PRO A 15 -0.76 1.74 13.70
C PRO A 15 -1.31 1.49 12.30
N THR A 16 -0.78 0.47 11.62
CA THR A 16 -1.26 0.04 10.31
C THR A 16 -2.14 -1.20 10.48
N ALA A 17 -3.05 -1.44 9.54
CA ALA A 17 -3.95 -2.61 9.56
C ALA A 17 -3.18 -3.95 9.65
N GLY A 18 -1.92 -3.97 9.22
CA GLY A 18 -1.03 -5.13 9.36
C GLY A 18 -0.75 -5.55 10.81
N LEU A 19 -0.97 -4.69 11.81
CA LEU A 19 -0.79 -5.04 13.23
C LEU A 19 -1.84 -6.02 13.76
N HIS A 20 -2.96 -6.23 13.04
CA HIS A 20 -3.95 -7.24 13.39
C HIS A 20 -3.53 -8.66 12.97
N PHE A 21 -2.44 -8.79 12.20
CA PHE A 21 -1.91 -10.09 11.80
C PHE A 21 -0.99 -10.65 12.88
N THR A 22 -1.24 -11.89 13.27
CA THR A 22 -0.38 -12.68 14.16
C THR A 22 0.26 -13.81 13.35
N ASP A 23 1.36 -14.37 13.85
CA ASP A 23 2.01 -15.53 13.22
C ASP A 23 1.01 -16.68 13.03
N GLY A 24 0.22 -17.00 14.04
CA GLY A 24 -0.81 -18.04 13.94
C GLY A 24 -1.91 -17.75 12.91
N LEU A 25 -2.27 -16.48 12.68
CA LEU A 25 -3.21 -16.12 11.61
C LEU A 25 -2.53 -16.26 10.24
N ARG A 26 -1.29 -15.79 10.11
CA ARG A 26 -0.50 -15.91 8.87
C ARG A 26 -0.36 -17.37 8.46
N ASP A 27 0.00 -18.26 9.37
CA ASP A 27 0.19 -19.68 9.09
C ASP A 27 -1.10 -20.36 8.64
N ARG A 28 -2.23 -20.00 9.24
CA ARG A 28 -3.57 -20.48 8.83
C ARG A 28 -3.93 -20.01 7.42
N LEU A 29 -3.61 -18.76 7.08
CA LEU A 29 -3.85 -18.21 5.74
C LEU A 29 -2.96 -18.89 4.69
N LEU A 30 -1.67 -19.11 4.99
CA LEU A 30 -0.75 -19.86 4.13
C LEU A 30 -1.25 -21.29 3.90
N THR A 31 -1.68 -21.98 4.97
CA THR A 31 -2.24 -23.34 4.88
C THR A 31 -3.51 -23.38 4.04
N ALA A 32 -4.30 -22.31 4.06
CA ALA A 32 -5.50 -22.16 3.23
C ALA A 32 -5.19 -21.75 1.77
N GLY A 33 -3.92 -21.64 1.38
CA GLY A 33 -3.49 -21.29 0.02
C GLY A 33 -3.50 -19.80 -0.28
N VAL A 34 -3.52 -18.94 0.74
CA VAL A 34 -3.42 -17.48 0.57
C VAL A 34 -1.96 -17.07 0.47
N ASN A 35 -1.60 -16.43 -0.65
CA ASN A 35 -0.26 -15.87 -0.86
C ASN A 35 -0.13 -14.49 -0.21
N PHE A 36 1.10 -14.13 0.15
CA PHE A 36 1.46 -12.80 0.65
C PHE A 36 2.49 -12.16 -0.28
N ALA A 37 2.37 -10.85 -0.47
CA ALA A 37 3.32 -10.03 -1.20
C ALA A 37 3.47 -8.70 -0.46
N GLU A 38 4.64 -8.07 -0.57
CA GLU A 38 5.00 -6.91 0.24
C GLU A 38 5.19 -5.66 -0.63
N VAL A 39 4.91 -4.50 -0.04
CA VAL A 39 5.14 -3.17 -0.61
C VAL A 39 5.75 -2.28 0.46
N THR A 40 6.46 -1.23 0.04
CA THR A 40 7.06 -0.26 0.97
C THR A 40 6.49 1.13 0.71
N LEU A 41 6.06 1.82 1.78
CA LEU A 41 5.79 3.26 1.78
C LEU A 41 6.43 3.87 3.03
N HIS A 42 7.28 4.86 2.83
CA HIS A 42 7.87 5.67 3.88
C HIS A 42 6.94 6.84 4.18
N VAL A 43 6.05 6.59 5.15
CA VAL A 43 5.16 7.60 5.72
C VAL A 43 5.98 8.60 6.54
N GLY A 44 6.03 9.85 6.07
CA GLY A 44 6.64 10.96 6.80
C GLY A 44 5.72 11.53 7.89
N ALA A 45 6.27 12.36 8.77
CA ALA A 45 5.49 13.03 9.82
C ALA A 45 4.34 13.91 9.29
N GLY A 46 4.48 14.41 8.05
CA GLY A 46 3.47 15.23 7.37
C GLY A 46 2.13 14.53 7.16
N THR A 47 2.11 13.20 7.06
CA THR A 47 0.90 12.40 6.82
C THR A 47 0.00 12.29 8.04
N PHE A 48 0.52 12.60 9.23
CA PHE A 48 -0.25 12.67 10.47
C PHE A 48 -0.73 14.09 10.79
N LEU A 49 -0.39 15.08 9.96
CA LEU A 49 -0.88 16.43 10.17
C LEU A 49 -2.38 16.51 9.83
N PRO A 50 -3.20 17.16 10.66
CA PRO A 50 -4.61 17.36 10.35
C PRO A 50 -4.75 18.18 9.06
N VAL A 51 -5.80 17.90 8.29
CA VAL A 51 -6.17 18.71 7.13
C VAL A 51 -6.52 20.12 7.62
N LYS A 52 -5.76 21.13 7.17
CA LYS A 52 -5.91 22.53 7.60
C LYS A 52 -6.64 23.43 6.59
N VAL A 53 -7.32 22.85 5.61
CA VAL A 53 -8.03 23.58 4.56
C VAL A 53 -9.54 23.36 4.67
N ASP A 54 -10.33 24.39 4.35
CA ASP A 54 -11.79 24.34 4.42
C ASP A 54 -12.40 23.46 3.31
N ASN A 55 -11.74 23.41 2.15
CA ASN A 55 -12.10 22.55 1.04
C ASN A 55 -11.01 21.49 0.84
N ILE A 56 -11.39 20.22 0.95
CA ILE A 56 -10.48 19.07 0.80
C ILE A 56 -9.74 19.06 -0.54
N ARG A 57 -10.31 19.67 -1.59
CA ARG A 57 -9.67 19.78 -2.91
C ARG A 57 -8.43 20.68 -2.90
N ASP A 58 -8.32 21.56 -1.92
CA ASP A 58 -7.19 22.48 -1.77
C ASP A 58 -6.08 21.88 -0.88
N HIS A 59 -6.30 20.66 -0.35
CA HIS A 59 -5.30 19.97 0.47
C HIS A 59 -4.21 19.38 -0.42
N LYS A 60 -2.98 19.81 -0.18
CA LYS A 60 -1.79 19.21 -0.81
C LYS A 60 -1.20 18.18 0.13
N MET A 61 -1.12 16.93 -0.35
CA MET A 61 -0.42 15.89 0.39
C MET A 61 1.09 16.14 0.37
N HIS A 62 1.74 15.85 1.50
CA HIS A 62 3.18 15.71 1.52
C HIS A 62 3.59 14.48 0.72
N SER A 63 4.61 14.65 -0.12
CA SER A 63 5.17 13.54 -0.88
C SER A 63 5.77 12.50 0.06
N GLU A 64 5.56 11.23 -0.26
CA GLU A 64 6.10 10.08 0.44
C GLU A 64 6.83 9.18 -0.54
N TRP A 65 7.99 8.69 -0.12
CA TRP A 65 8.72 7.72 -0.91
C TRP A 65 8.10 6.33 -0.79
N GLY A 66 7.98 5.62 -1.90
CA GLY A 66 7.43 4.28 -1.95
C GLY A 66 8.13 3.37 -2.95
N SER A 67 7.96 2.06 -2.76
CA SER A 67 8.43 1.04 -3.68
C SER A 67 7.44 -0.12 -3.80
N LEU A 68 7.11 -0.47 -5.04
CA LEU A 68 6.37 -1.64 -5.46
C LEU A 68 7.33 -2.51 -6.30
N PRO A 69 7.87 -3.59 -5.73
CA PRO A 69 8.88 -4.38 -6.43
C PRO A 69 8.26 -5.33 -7.47
N LEU A 70 9.07 -5.81 -8.41
CA LEU A 70 8.61 -6.63 -9.54
C LEU A 70 7.95 -7.93 -9.08
N GLU A 71 8.49 -8.59 -8.06
CA GLU A 71 7.93 -9.83 -7.52
C GLU A 71 6.48 -9.65 -7.02
N THR A 72 6.15 -8.48 -6.47
CA THR A 72 4.80 -8.18 -5.99
C THR A 72 3.85 -7.92 -7.16
N VAL A 73 4.31 -7.23 -8.20
CA VAL A 73 3.53 -7.02 -9.44
C VAL A 73 3.24 -8.36 -10.11
N ASP A 74 4.24 -9.23 -10.24
CA ASP A 74 4.10 -10.56 -10.83
C ASP A 74 3.14 -11.43 -10.02
N ALA A 75 3.24 -11.41 -8.69
CA ALA A 75 2.30 -12.11 -7.81
C ALA A 75 0.86 -11.63 -8.03
N ILE A 76 0.64 -10.31 -8.12
CA ILE A 76 -0.68 -9.72 -8.37
C ILE A 76 -1.22 -10.15 -9.73
N HIS A 77 -0.42 -10.05 -10.79
CA HIS A 77 -0.82 -10.46 -12.14
C HIS A 77 -1.16 -11.95 -12.21
N LYS A 78 -0.33 -12.80 -11.60
CA LYS A 78 -0.59 -14.25 -11.51
C LYS A 78 -1.89 -14.54 -10.78
N THR A 79 -2.13 -13.90 -9.64
CA THR A 79 -3.37 -14.08 -8.87
C THR A 79 -4.60 -13.64 -9.65
N LYS A 80 -4.55 -12.52 -10.36
CA LYS A 80 -5.66 -12.06 -11.22
C LYS A 80 -5.89 -13.01 -12.40
N ALA A 81 -4.82 -13.45 -13.07
CA ALA A 81 -4.90 -14.38 -14.19
C ALA A 81 -5.50 -15.74 -13.79
N SER A 82 -5.30 -16.16 -12.53
CA SER A 82 -5.93 -17.36 -11.97
C SER A 82 -7.35 -17.13 -11.45
N GLY A 83 -7.97 -15.96 -11.67
CA GLY A 83 -9.30 -15.62 -11.17
C GLY A 83 -9.37 -15.39 -9.65
N GLY A 84 -8.21 -15.18 -9.01
CA GLY A 84 -8.10 -14.92 -7.58
C GLY A 84 -8.38 -13.47 -7.21
N ARG A 85 -8.34 -13.18 -5.90
CA ARG A 85 -8.54 -11.83 -5.35
C ARG A 85 -7.23 -11.28 -4.82
N VAL A 86 -7.02 -9.98 -5.01
CA VAL A 86 -5.91 -9.21 -4.42
C VAL A 86 -6.50 -8.29 -3.37
N ILE A 87 -5.96 -8.35 -2.15
CA ILE A 87 -6.49 -7.60 -1.01
C ILE A 87 -5.36 -6.77 -0.42
N ALA A 88 -5.46 -5.44 -0.57
CA ALA A 88 -4.54 -4.52 0.07
C ALA A 88 -4.82 -4.47 1.58
N VAL A 89 -3.80 -4.72 2.40
CA VAL A 89 -3.90 -4.61 3.86
C VAL A 89 -3.49 -3.21 4.28
N GLY A 90 -4.49 -2.36 4.49
CA GLY A 90 -4.31 -0.97 4.92
C GLY A 90 -4.18 0.04 3.77
N THR A 91 -4.45 1.31 4.08
CA THR A 91 -4.47 2.42 3.12
C THR A 91 -3.09 2.74 2.55
N THR A 92 -2.03 2.55 3.33
CA THR A 92 -0.62 2.67 2.90
C THR A 92 -0.32 1.76 1.70
N SER A 93 -0.67 0.47 1.82
CA SER A 93 -0.45 -0.52 0.77
C SER A 93 -1.28 -0.20 -0.47
N LEU A 94 -2.53 0.21 -0.28
CA LEU A 94 -3.42 0.64 -1.36
C LEU A 94 -2.86 1.85 -2.13
N ARG A 95 -2.34 2.87 -1.43
CA ARG A 95 -1.79 4.07 -2.05
C ARG A 95 -0.56 3.76 -2.90
N ILE A 96 0.29 2.80 -2.52
CA ILE A 96 1.42 2.38 -3.35
C ILE A 96 0.96 1.70 -4.64
N LEU A 97 -0.02 0.82 -4.56
CA LEU A 97 -0.58 0.14 -5.73
C LEU A 97 -1.20 1.14 -6.71
N GLU A 98 -1.98 2.08 -6.20
CA GLU A 98 -2.60 3.13 -7.01
C GLU A 98 -1.57 4.15 -7.53
N ALA A 99 -0.54 4.50 -6.75
CA ALA A 99 0.54 5.37 -7.23
C ALA A 99 1.28 4.75 -8.43
N ALA A 100 1.61 3.46 -8.34
CA ALA A 100 2.23 2.73 -9.45
C ALA A 100 1.32 2.70 -10.69
N PHE A 101 0.03 2.41 -10.49
CA PHE A 101 -0.95 2.40 -11.58
C PHE A 101 -1.08 3.79 -12.25
N CYS A 102 -1.22 4.85 -11.47
CA CYS A 102 -1.30 6.22 -11.98
C CYS A 102 -0.04 6.63 -12.74
N HIS A 103 1.14 6.20 -12.28
CA HIS A 103 2.41 6.54 -12.92
C HIS A 103 2.58 5.87 -14.30
N HIS A 104 2.16 4.61 -14.44
CA HIS A 104 2.39 3.82 -15.66
C HIS A 104 1.16 3.64 -16.54
N GLY A 105 -0.04 4.00 -16.08
CA GLY A 105 -1.33 3.69 -16.71
C GLY A 105 -1.75 2.21 -16.61
N HIS A 106 -0.94 1.40 -15.95
CA HIS A 106 -1.16 -0.01 -15.63
C HIS A 106 -0.32 -0.38 -14.41
N LEU A 107 -0.57 -1.53 -13.78
CA LEU A 107 0.25 -1.96 -12.64
C LEU A 107 1.62 -2.43 -13.15
N ALA A 108 2.68 -1.75 -12.73
CA ALA A 108 4.07 -2.04 -13.08
C ALA A 108 4.98 -1.74 -11.88
N PRO A 109 6.24 -2.25 -11.87
CA PRO A 109 7.17 -1.96 -10.79
C PRO A 109 7.39 -0.46 -10.66
N PHE A 110 7.35 0.05 -9.43
CA PHE A 110 7.43 1.48 -9.16
C PHE A 110 8.39 1.72 -8.00
N THR A 111 9.18 2.79 -8.09
CA THR A 111 9.95 3.30 -6.95
C THR A 111 10.12 4.80 -7.12
N GLY A 112 9.73 5.55 -6.09
CA GLY A 112 9.80 7.00 -6.14
C GLY A 112 8.83 7.67 -5.17
N GLU A 113 8.76 8.97 -5.33
CA GLU A 113 7.89 9.86 -4.57
C GLU A 113 6.45 9.78 -5.09
N THR A 114 5.49 9.78 -4.16
CA THR A 114 4.06 9.88 -4.46
C THR A 114 3.35 10.81 -3.49
N ASP A 115 2.54 11.71 -4.03
CA ASP A 115 1.65 12.59 -3.30
C ASP A 115 0.17 12.20 -3.53
N ILE A 116 -0.09 10.95 -3.96
CA ILE A 116 -1.42 10.49 -4.31
C ILE A 116 -2.42 10.73 -3.18
N PHE A 117 -3.50 11.44 -3.52
CA PHE A 117 -4.57 11.81 -2.60
C PHE A 117 -5.91 11.26 -3.10
N ILE A 118 -6.34 10.14 -2.49
CA ILE A 118 -7.54 9.41 -2.88
C ILE A 118 -8.76 10.02 -2.16
N THR A 119 -9.73 10.48 -2.93
CA THR A 119 -10.97 11.12 -2.45
C THR A 119 -12.22 10.43 -3.03
N PRO A 120 -13.43 10.66 -2.48
CA PRO A 120 -14.65 10.03 -3.00
C PRO A 120 -14.86 10.25 -4.50
N GLY A 121 -15.22 9.19 -5.21
CA GLY A 121 -15.35 9.18 -6.68
C GLY A 121 -14.09 8.73 -7.42
N TYR A 122 -12.98 8.48 -6.71
CA TYR A 122 -11.78 7.87 -7.27
C TYR A 122 -12.07 6.45 -7.81
N LYS A 123 -11.53 6.14 -8.99
CA LYS A 123 -11.64 4.82 -9.62
C LYS A 123 -10.32 4.08 -9.45
N PHE A 124 -10.37 2.96 -8.73
CA PHE A 124 -9.22 2.10 -8.50
C PHE A 124 -8.83 1.38 -9.80
N GLY A 125 -7.53 1.39 -10.11
CA GLY A 125 -6.97 0.74 -11.31
C GLY A 125 -6.44 -0.66 -11.07
N VAL A 126 -6.23 -1.02 -9.80
CA VAL A 126 -5.68 -2.31 -9.36
C VAL A 126 -6.76 -3.27 -8.93
#